data_AF-C7C895-F1
#
_entry.id   AF-C7C895-F1
#
_cell.length_a   1.000
_cell.length_b   1.000
_cell.length_c   1.000
_cell.angle_alpha   90.00
_cell.angle_beta   90.00
_cell.angle_gamma   90.00
#
_symmetry.space_group_name_H-M   'P 1'
#
loop_
_entity.id
_entity.type
_entity.pdbx_description
1 polymer ?
#
loop_
_entity_poly.entity_id
_entity_poly.type
_entity_poly.pdbx_seq_one_letter_code
_entity_poly.pdbx_strand_id
1 'polypeptide(L)'
;MSDERLLSPKNPWFIGSVGITAGLLAATALGGFVLLPYAQPDLKLAGIWDAICSAAGVPKAPSAAEPVRPDGKLTQVVVTSALPSAADPDAVGRGATLAQQCAICHGPTGVSRADSPNLAGQYAPAVYKQLADFKAGVRVNATMTPFAVDLSDRDMADLAAYYAYLPRLPGFHPASDKPPPRIVINGAPLRNIAPCGSCHGVLDNKTGSPWLEGQPAAYVKAQLQAFASGARRNDISQQMRNVARRMTPEEIDQAAEWYASQPSTNVHTK
;
A
#
# COMPACT_ATOMS: atom_id res chain seq x y z
N MET A 1 0.77 -43.19 -49.66
CA MET A 1 1.63 -42.54 -48.65
C MET A 1 1.73 -43.51 -47.50
N SER A 2 2.80 -44.30 -47.46
CA SER A 2 2.97 -45.35 -46.47
C SER A 2 3.25 -44.70 -45.11
N ASP A 3 2.39 -44.97 -44.13
CA ASP A 3 2.67 -44.67 -42.71
C ASP A 3 3.85 -45.53 -42.26
N GLU A 4 5.07 -45.11 -42.61
CA GLU A 4 6.26 -45.59 -41.93
C GLU A 4 6.11 -45.20 -40.48
N ARG A 5 5.86 -46.21 -39.65
CA ARG A 5 5.64 -46.08 -38.20
C ARG A 5 6.88 -45.47 -37.56
N LEU A 6 6.91 -44.14 -37.49
CA LEU A 6 7.99 -43.35 -36.89
C LEU A 6 8.29 -43.80 -35.45
N LEU A 7 7.29 -44.31 -34.73
CA LEU A 7 7.37 -44.86 -33.38
C LEU A 7 7.50 -46.41 -33.40
N SER A 8 8.46 -46.93 -34.16
CA SER A 8 8.69 -48.38 -34.27
C SER A 8 9.97 -48.77 -33.53
N PRO A 9 9.95 -49.84 -32.70
CA PRO A 9 11.17 -50.41 -32.11
C PRO A 9 12.10 -51.07 -33.14
N LYS A 10 11.75 -51.05 -34.43
CA LYS A 10 12.63 -51.43 -35.55
C LYS A 10 13.29 -50.22 -36.23
N ASN A 11 12.89 -48.99 -35.90
CA ASN A 11 13.47 -47.77 -36.46
C ASN A 11 14.71 -47.35 -35.65
N PRO A 12 15.92 -47.36 -36.24
CA PRO A 12 17.16 -47.02 -35.53
C PRO A 12 17.16 -45.58 -34.99
N TRP A 13 16.48 -44.64 -35.67
CA TRP A 13 16.37 -43.25 -35.22
C TRP A 13 15.46 -43.11 -34.00
N PHE A 14 14.38 -43.90 -33.94
CA PHE A 14 13.50 -43.93 -32.77
C PHE A 14 14.22 -44.52 -31.56
N ILE A 15 14.93 -45.64 -31.74
CA ILE A 15 15.73 -46.26 -30.68
C ILE A 15 16.82 -45.30 -30.20
N GLY A 16 17.50 -44.61 -31.12
CA GLY A 16 18.51 -43.62 -30.79
C GLY A 16 17.95 -42.45 -29.97
N SER A 17 16.81 -41.89 -30.39
CA SER A 17 16.15 -40.78 -29.68
C SER A 17 15.66 -41.18 -28.28
N VAL A 18 15.05 -42.37 -28.16
CA VAL A 18 14.62 -42.92 -26.87
C VAL A 18 15.83 -43.19 -25.97
N GLY A 19 16.90 -43.76 -26.51
CA GLY A 19 18.14 -44.01 -25.78
C GLY A 19 18.81 -42.74 -25.26
N ILE A 20 18.90 -41.69 -26.09
CA ILE A 20 19.45 -40.39 -25.68
C ILE A 20 18.58 -39.75 -24.59
N THR A 21 17.26 -39.78 -24.77
CA THR A 21 16.31 -39.21 -23.78
C THR A 21 16.41 -39.94 -22.44
N ALA A 22 16.45 -41.28 -22.47
CA ALA A 22 16.62 -42.10 -21.27
C ALA A 22 17.98 -41.86 -20.60
N GLY A 23 19.06 -41.70 -21.40
CA GLY A 23 20.39 -41.38 -20.91
C GLY A 23 20.47 -40.02 -20.23
N LEU A 24 19.87 -38.99 -20.82
CA LEU A 24 19.75 -37.65 -20.23
C LEU A 24 18.98 -37.68 -18.91
N LEU A 25 17.85 -38.40 -18.87
CA LEU A 25 17.04 -38.55 -17.66
C LEU A 25 17.80 -39.30 -16.55
N ALA A 26 18.54 -40.34 -16.89
CA ALA A 26 19.40 -41.06 -15.96
C ALA A 26 20.54 -40.17 -15.44
N ALA A 27 21.18 -39.39 -16.31
CA ALA A 27 22.26 -38.48 -15.95
C ALA A 27 21.79 -37.36 -15.02
N THR A 28 20.62 -36.76 -15.29
CA THR A 28 20.04 -35.73 -14.39
C THR A 28 19.58 -36.33 -13.07
N ALA A 29 19.03 -37.54 -13.07
CA ALA A 29 18.67 -38.24 -11.83
C ALA A 29 19.91 -38.59 -10.99
N LEU A 30 20.99 -39.09 -11.60
CA LEU A 30 22.27 -39.33 -10.92
C LEU A 30 22.88 -38.02 -10.40
N GLY A 31 22.86 -36.95 -11.20
CA GLY A 31 23.30 -35.61 -10.80
C GLY A 31 22.55 -35.09 -9.58
N GLY A 32 21.21 -35.11 -9.65
CA GLY A 32 20.32 -34.54 -8.63
C GLY A 32 20.19 -35.37 -7.36
N PHE A 33 20.01 -36.69 -7.48
CA PHE A 33 19.68 -37.56 -6.34
C PHE A 33 20.88 -38.33 -5.77
N VAL A 34 22.02 -38.36 -6.45
CA VAL A 34 23.21 -39.11 -5.98
C VAL A 34 24.41 -38.19 -5.80
N LEU A 35 24.83 -37.49 -6.85
CA LEU A 35 26.04 -36.65 -6.83
C LEU A 35 25.89 -35.40 -5.96
N LEU A 36 24.80 -34.65 -6.12
CA LEU A 36 24.53 -33.43 -5.34
C LEU A 36 24.45 -33.71 -3.82
N PRO A 37 23.70 -34.72 -3.34
CA PRO A 37 23.66 -35.06 -1.92
C PRO A 37 25.03 -35.52 -1.37
N TYR A 38 25.82 -36.25 -2.17
CA TYR A 38 27.15 -36.69 -1.75
C TYR A 38 28.17 -35.54 -1.70
N ALA A 39 28.05 -34.56 -2.61
CA ALA A 39 28.90 -33.37 -2.65
C ALA A 39 28.53 -32.30 -1.62
N GLN A 40 27.34 -32.37 -1.02
CA GLN A 40 26.86 -31.42 0.01
C GLN A 40 26.48 -32.16 1.31
N PRO A 41 27.47 -32.65 2.09
CA PRO A 41 27.23 -33.41 3.32
C PRO A 41 26.48 -32.62 4.41
N ASP A 42 26.40 -31.29 4.28
CA ASP A 42 25.71 -30.41 5.22
C ASP A 42 24.18 -30.37 4.99
N LEU A 43 23.70 -30.82 3.82
CA LEU A 43 22.27 -30.98 3.54
C LEU A 43 21.76 -32.28 4.17
N LYS A 44 21.49 -32.23 5.48
CA LYS A 44 20.72 -33.29 6.16
C LYS A 44 19.27 -33.28 5.65
N LEU A 45 19.04 -33.90 4.50
CA LEU A 45 17.71 -34.17 3.97
C LEU A 45 17.09 -35.28 4.84
N ALA A 46 16.10 -34.93 5.65
CA ALA A 46 15.44 -35.87 6.56
C ALA A 46 14.53 -36.89 5.83
N GLY A 47 14.32 -36.71 4.51
CA GLY A 47 13.64 -37.68 3.66
C GLY A 47 13.52 -37.23 2.19
N ILE A 48 12.94 -38.09 1.34
CA ILE A 48 12.72 -37.84 -0.10
C ILE A 48 11.82 -36.63 -0.33
N TRP A 49 10.81 -36.43 0.52
CA TRP A 49 9.87 -35.31 0.41
C TRP A 49 10.55 -33.95 0.57
N ASP A 50 11.55 -33.87 1.44
CA ASP A 50 12.32 -32.66 1.66
C ASP A 50 13.20 -32.27 0.48
N ALA A 51 13.73 -33.27 -0.24
CA ALA A 51 14.51 -33.06 -1.44
C ALA A 51 13.64 -32.47 -2.57
N ILE A 52 12.40 -32.96 -2.70
CA ILE A 52 11.41 -32.47 -3.66
C ILE A 52 11.03 -31.01 -3.34
N CYS A 53 10.70 -30.71 -2.08
CA CYS A 53 10.34 -29.35 -1.66
C CYS A 53 11.51 -28.35 -1.84
N SER A 54 12.73 -28.76 -1.52
CA SER A 54 13.92 -27.92 -1.74
C SER A 54 14.20 -27.67 -3.23
N ALA A 55 14.05 -28.69 -4.08
CA ALA A 55 14.21 -28.55 -5.53
C ALA A 55 13.15 -27.65 -6.17
N ALA A 56 11.95 -27.58 -5.58
CA ALA A 56 10.89 -26.65 -5.95
C ALA A 56 11.09 -25.21 -5.44
N GLY A 57 12.22 -24.91 -4.79
CA GLY A 57 12.54 -23.58 -4.28
C GLY A 57 11.86 -23.21 -2.97
N VAL A 58 11.30 -24.19 -2.24
CA VAL A 58 10.72 -23.96 -0.91
C VAL A 58 11.87 -23.96 0.11
N PRO A 59 12.23 -22.80 0.71
CA PRO A 59 13.32 -22.74 1.67
C PRO A 59 12.99 -23.58 2.91
N LYS A 60 13.91 -24.46 3.29
CA LYS A 60 13.74 -25.42 4.39
C LYS A 60 14.06 -24.86 5.77
N ALA A 61 14.73 -23.70 5.84
CA ALA A 61 14.92 -22.99 7.10
C ALA A 61 13.79 -21.96 7.25
N PRO A 62 13.02 -21.92 8.36
CA PRO A 62 12.52 -20.63 8.81
C PRO A 62 13.75 -19.74 8.87
N SER A 63 13.73 -18.62 8.16
CA SER A 63 14.83 -17.64 8.19
C SER A 63 15.35 -17.57 9.63
N ALA A 64 16.61 -17.96 9.85
CA ALA A 64 17.23 -17.85 11.17
C ALA A 64 17.38 -16.39 11.60
N ALA A 65 16.98 -15.43 10.76
CA ALA A 65 16.68 -14.09 11.21
C ALA A 65 15.45 -14.17 12.12
N GLU A 66 15.68 -14.01 13.42
CA GLU A 66 14.63 -13.67 14.37
C GLU A 66 13.71 -12.65 13.71
N PRO A 67 12.39 -12.92 13.60
CA PRO A 67 11.48 -12.02 12.91
C PRO A 67 11.65 -10.63 13.51
N VAL A 68 12.01 -9.67 12.65
CA VAL A 68 12.31 -8.29 13.08
C VAL A 68 11.12 -7.80 13.88
N ARG A 69 11.29 -7.70 15.20
CA ARG A 69 10.25 -7.18 16.07
C ARG A 69 10.12 -5.69 15.76
N PRO A 70 8.90 -5.19 15.49
CA PRO A 70 8.72 -3.77 15.23
C PRO A 70 9.06 -2.98 16.50
N ASP A 71 9.83 -1.90 16.35
CA ASP A 71 10.20 -1.00 17.47
C ASP A 71 9.03 -0.13 17.97
N GLY A 72 7.78 -0.61 17.89
CA GLY A 72 6.60 0.15 18.26
C GLY A 72 5.28 -0.51 17.84
N LYS A 73 4.18 0.11 18.28
CA LYS A 73 2.83 -0.33 17.90
C LYS A 73 2.64 -0.20 16.39
N LEU A 74 2.15 -1.27 15.77
CA LEU A 74 1.75 -1.28 14.37
C LEU A 74 0.24 -1.10 14.25
N THR A 75 -0.19 -0.62 13.09
CA THR A 75 -1.62 -0.58 12.75
C THR A 75 -2.18 -2.00 12.79
N GLN A 76 -3.29 -2.18 13.52
CA GLN A 76 -4.01 -3.47 13.58
C GLN A 76 -5.11 -3.53 12.51
N VAL A 77 -5.30 -2.45 11.76
CA VAL A 77 -6.32 -2.37 10.71
C VAL A 77 -5.81 -3.07 9.48
N VAL A 78 -6.40 -4.23 9.18
CA VAL A 78 -6.18 -4.93 7.92
C VAL A 78 -7.09 -4.31 6.87
N VAL A 79 -6.48 -3.68 5.87
CA VAL A 79 -7.22 -3.05 4.77
C VAL A 79 -7.60 -4.11 3.75
N THR A 80 -8.83 -4.61 3.87
CA THR A 80 -9.43 -5.59 2.94
C THR A 80 -10.63 -4.97 2.22
N SER A 81 -11.17 -5.66 1.21
CA SER A 81 -12.42 -5.30 0.55
C SER A 81 -13.65 -5.35 1.47
N ALA A 82 -13.53 -5.93 2.66
CA ALA A 82 -14.60 -6.00 3.66
C ALA A 82 -14.66 -4.77 4.59
N LEU A 83 -13.77 -3.79 4.43
CA LEU A 83 -13.83 -2.55 5.22
C LEU A 83 -15.08 -1.72 4.90
N PRO A 84 -15.52 -0.85 5.84
CA PRO A 84 -16.70 -0.02 5.66
C PRO A 84 -16.65 0.76 4.34
N SER A 85 -17.76 0.69 3.60
CA SER A 85 -18.01 1.45 2.38
C SER A 85 -19.05 2.54 2.66
N ALA A 86 -19.01 3.61 1.87
CA ALA A 86 -19.90 4.79 2.00
C ALA A 86 -21.37 4.53 1.63
N ALA A 87 -21.78 3.27 1.41
CA ALA A 87 -23.02 2.93 0.73
C ALA A 87 -24.26 2.80 1.63
N ASP A 88 -24.08 2.73 2.96
CA ASP A 88 -25.20 2.58 3.91
C ASP A 88 -25.73 3.96 4.38
N PRO A 89 -26.96 4.37 3.99
CA PRO A 89 -27.54 5.65 4.38
C PRO A 89 -27.72 5.81 5.89
N ASP A 90 -27.99 4.72 6.62
CA ASP A 90 -28.18 4.80 8.07
C ASP A 90 -26.84 5.04 8.77
N ALA A 91 -25.75 4.42 8.28
CA ALA A 91 -24.39 4.70 8.74
C ALA A 91 -24.00 6.15 8.46
N VAL A 92 -24.32 6.67 7.26
CA VAL A 92 -24.09 8.08 6.92
C VAL A 92 -24.84 9.02 7.86
N GLY A 93 -26.11 8.73 8.18
CA GLY A 93 -26.92 9.54 9.10
C GLY A 93 -26.39 9.56 10.53
N ARG A 94 -26.00 8.39 11.07
CA ARG A 94 -25.36 8.31 12.40
C ARG A 94 -24.00 9.03 12.40
N GLY A 95 -23.20 8.82 11.36
CA GLY A 95 -21.91 9.48 11.17
C GLY A 95 -22.02 11.00 11.10
N ALA A 96 -23.05 11.52 10.43
CA ALA A 96 -23.32 12.96 10.36
C ALA A 96 -23.59 13.59 11.73
N THR A 97 -24.25 12.85 12.62
CA THR A 97 -24.51 13.27 14.01
C THR A 97 -23.22 13.27 14.82
N LEU A 98 -22.44 12.19 14.73
CA LEU A 98 -21.13 12.10 15.39
C LEU A 98 -20.15 13.16 14.91
N ALA A 99 -20.18 13.51 13.62
CA ALA A 99 -19.26 14.45 12.99
C ALA A 99 -19.44 15.91 13.47
N GLN A 100 -20.54 16.24 14.16
CA GLN A 100 -20.76 17.60 14.69
C GLN A 100 -19.64 18.04 15.64
N GLN A 101 -19.11 17.12 16.46
CA GLN A 101 -17.98 17.41 17.35
C GLN A 101 -16.66 17.61 16.61
N CYS A 102 -16.57 17.13 15.36
CA CYS A 102 -15.36 17.21 14.53
C CYS A 102 -15.31 18.51 13.70
N ALA A 103 -16.47 19.16 13.51
CA ALA A 103 -16.64 20.32 12.63
C ALA A 103 -15.84 21.56 13.04
N ILE A 104 -15.48 21.68 14.34
CA ILE A 104 -14.67 22.80 14.84
C ILE A 104 -13.29 22.87 14.18
N CYS A 105 -12.71 21.72 13.84
CA CYS A 105 -11.41 21.64 13.16
C CYS A 105 -11.55 21.28 11.68
N HIS A 106 -12.40 20.29 11.35
CA HIS A 106 -12.52 19.77 9.99
C HIS A 106 -13.59 20.46 9.14
N GLY A 107 -14.31 21.43 9.71
CA GLY A 107 -15.40 22.15 9.05
C GLY A 107 -16.73 21.38 9.05
N PRO A 108 -17.87 22.09 8.97
CA PRO A 108 -19.21 21.48 8.99
C PRO A 108 -19.49 20.63 7.74
N THR A 109 -18.78 20.88 6.65
CA THR A 109 -18.85 20.12 5.40
C THR A 109 -17.66 19.19 5.21
N GLY A 110 -16.83 18.97 6.23
CA GLY A 110 -15.57 18.23 6.12
C GLY A 110 -14.47 18.97 5.33
N VAL A 111 -14.66 20.26 5.06
CA VAL A 111 -13.66 21.16 4.49
C VAL A 111 -13.20 22.16 5.56
N SER A 112 -11.96 22.00 5.99
CA SER A 112 -11.29 22.74 7.05
C SER A 112 -10.93 24.18 6.64
N ARG A 113 -10.94 25.06 7.65
CA ARG A 113 -10.38 26.42 7.57
C ARG A 113 -9.24 26.65 8.56
N ALA A 114 -8.81 25.60 9.26
CA ALA A 114 -7.87 25.67 10.38
C ALA A 114 -6.63 24.79 10.15
N ASP A 115 -6.22 24.62 8.88
CA ASP A 115 -5.14 23.73 8.43
C ASP A 115 -5.25 22.25 8.87
N SER A 116 -6.34 21.88 9.54
CA SER A 116 -6.72 20.49 9.78
C SER A 116 -7.06 19.81 8.46
N PRO A 117 -6.87 18.49 8.32
CA PRO A 117 -7.12 17.84 7.04
C PRO A 117 -8.59 17.94 6.62
N ASN A 118 -8.80 18.07 5.32
CA ASN A 118 -10.10 17.92 4.69
C ASN A 118 -10.51 16.44 4.73
N LEU A 119 -11.71 16.18 5.23
CA LEU A 119 -12.29 14.84 5.35
C LEU A 119 -13.38 14.60 4.31
N ALA A 120 -13.94 15.67 3.72
CA ALA A 120 -14.98 15.58 2.71
C ALA A 120 -14.53 14.74 1.50
N GLY A 121 -15.29 13.68 1.20
CA GLY A 121 -15.05 12.75 0.11
C GLY A 121 -13.78 11.92 0.24
N GLN A 122 -13.18 11.86 1.43
CA GLN A 122 -12.08 10.96 1.74
C GLN A 122 -12.56 9.51 1.69
N TYR A 123 -11.69 8.58 1.29
CA TYR A 123 -12.04 7.17 1.24
C TYR A 123 -12.36 6.63 2.65
N ALA A 124 -13.50 5.96 2.82
CA ALA A 124 -13.94 5.40 4.10
C ALA A 124 -12.87 4.49 4.76
N PRO A 125 -12.20 3.58 4.03
CA PRO A 125 -11.08 2.80 4.59
C PRO A 125 -9.95 3.65 5.16
N ALA A 126 -9.65 4.80 4.53
CA ALA A 126 -8.60 5.70 5.01
C ALA A 126 -9.04 6.41 6.30
N VAL A 127 -10.27 6.93 6.37
CA VAL A 127 -10.82 7.60 7.57
C VAL A 127 -10.88 6.63 8.74
N TYR A 128 -11.52 5.48 8.55
CA TYR A 128 -11.65 4.43 9.58
C TYR A 128 -10.28 4.05 10.14
N LYS A 129 -9.33 3.76 9.25
CA LYS A 129 -7.97 3.38 9.64
C LYS A 129 -7.29 4.45 10.48
N GLN A 130 -7.40 5.73 10.10
CA GLN A 130 -6.75 6.78 10.90
C GLN A 130 -7.38 6.93 12.28
N LEU A 131 -8.71 6.86 12.40
CA LEU A 131 -9.39 6.91 13.69
C LEU A 131 -8.98 5.74 14.58
N ALA A 132 -8.98 4.52 14.04
CA ALA A 132 -8.56 3.32 14.77
C ALA A 132 -7.09 3.40 15.21
N ASP A 133 -6.20 3.93 14.34
CA ASP A 133 -4.79 4.12 14.69
C ASP A 133 -4.58 5.18 15.76
N PHE A 134 -5.40 6.24 15.80
CA PHE A 134 -5.39 7.22 16.89
C PHE A 134 -5.89 6.59 18.20
N LYS A 135 -7.00 5.85 18.16
CA LYS A 135 -7.56 5.13 19.31
C LYS A 135 -6.55 4.15 19.91
N ALA A 136 -5.85 3.39 19.07
CA ALA A 136 -4.85 2.40 19.51
C ALA A 136 -3.51 3.03 19.96
N GLY A 137 -3.30 4.33 19.72
CA GLY A 137 -2.04 5.03 19.96
C GLY A 137 -0.92 4.64 18.98
N VAL A 138 -1.27 4.13 17.80
CA VAL A 138 -0.34 3.84 16.70
C VAL A 138 0.01 5.12 15.95
N ARG A 139 -0.98 6.00 15.77
CA ARG A 139 -0.79 7.39 15.36
C ARG A 139 -1.09 8.27 16.56
N VAL A 140 -0.21 9.24 16.84
CA VAL A 140 -0.37 10.13 17.98
C VAL A 140 -0.41 11.57 17.49
N ASN A 141 -1.38 12.32 17.98
CA ASN A 141 -1.44 13.76 17.81
C ASN A 141 -2.16 14.35 19.03
N ALA A 142 -1.53 15.32 19.70
CA ALA A 142 -2.05 15.88 20.95
C ALA A 142 -3.48 16.44 20.81
N THR A 143 -3.84 16.93 19.62
CA THR A 143 -5.16 17.48 19.34
C THR A 143 -6.16 16.38 18.96
N MET A 144 -5.81 15.47 18.04
CA MET A 144 -6.77 14.51 17.49
C MET A 144 -6.98 13.26 18.35
N THR A 145 -5.96 12.81 19.09
CA THR A 145 -6.05 11.57 19.87
C THR A 145 -7.22 11.58 20.88
N PRO A 146 -7.47 12.66 21.66
CA PRO A 146 -8.61 12.72 22.58
C PRO A 146 -9.99 12.52 21.92
N PHE A 147 -10.14 12.86 20.64
CA PHE A 147 -11.41 12.68 19.91
C PHE A 147 -11.61 11.24 19.40
N ALA A 148 -10.56 10.42 19.36
CA ALA A 148 -10.62 9.07 18.83
C ALA A 148 -10.68 7.98 19.90
N VAL A 149 -10.13 8.24 21.09
CA VAL A 149 -9.97 7.21 22.15
C VAL A 149 -11.29 6.60 22.61
N ASP A 150 -12.37 7.38 22.64
CA ASP A 150 -13.69 6.95 23.14
C ASP A 150 -14.63 6.44 22.03
N LEU A 151 -14.24 6.57 20.75
CA LEU A 151 -15.06 6.08 19.64
C LEU A 151 -15.14 4.55 19.64
N SER A 152 -16.34 3.98 19.51
CA SER A 152 -16.48 2.56 19.22
C SER A 152 -16.07 2.25 17.77
N ASP A 153 -15.86 0.98 17.45
CA ASP A 153 -15.59 0.56 16.06
C ASP A 153 -16.74 0.95 15.12
N ARG A 154 -17.98 0.91 15.63
CA ARG A 154 -19.16 1.35 14.89
C ARG A 154 -19.15 2.86 14.65
N ASP A 155 -18.81 3.67 15.65
CA ASP A 155 -18.72 5.13 15.49
C ASP A 155 -17.67 5.51 14.44
N MET A 156 -16.51 4.84 14.47
CA MET A 156 -15.46 5.05 13.47
C MET A 156 -15.91 4.64 12.07
N ALA A 157 -16.69 3.55 11.94
CA ALA A 157 -17.24 3.11 10.66
C ALA A 157 -18.32 4.08 10.13
N ASP A 158 -19.20 4.57 11.00
CA ASP A 158 -20.26 5.53 10.66
C ASP A 158 -19.65 6.89 10.26
N LEU A 159 -18.66 7.39 11.00
CA LEU A 159 -17.89 8.59 10.63
C LEU A 159 -17.18 8.42 9.28
N ALA A 160 -16.57 7.25 9.04
CA ALA A 160 -15.91 6.95 7.78
C ALA A 160 -16.89 6.94 6.60
N ALA A 161 -18.08 6.35 6.79
CA ALA A 161 -19.14 6.35 5.79
C ALA A 161 -19.63 7.77 5.49
N TYR A 162 -19.89 8.57 6.54
CA TYR A 162 -20.33 9.96 6.39
C TYR A 162 -19.33 10.82 5.62
N TYR A 163 -18.06 10.84 6.03
CA TYR A 163 -17.05 11.66 5.36
C TYR A 163 -16.80 11.24 3.92
N ALA A 164 -16.90 9.94 3.63
CA ALA A 164 -16.78 9.42 2.26
C ALA A 164 -17.99 9.76 1.38
N TYR A 165 -19.18 9.93 1.96
CA TYR A 165 -20.39 10.35 1.27
C TYR A 165 -20.36 11.84 0.87
N LEU A 166 -19.67 12.69 1.63
CA LEU A 166 -19.58 14.11 1.34
C LEU A 166 -18.90 14.40 -0.01
N PRO A 167 -19.25 15.50 -0.70
CA PRO A 167 -18.57 15.90 -1.93
C PRO A 167 -17.08 16.13 -1.70
N ARG A 168 -16.22 15.45 -2.48
CA ARG A 168 -14.77 15.69 -2.46
C ARG A 168 -14.43 17.03 -3.07
N LEU A 169 -13.39 17.68 -2.55
CA LEU A 169 -12.75 18.78 -3.26
C LEU A 169 -12.05 18.23 -4.51
N PRO A 170 -12.32 18.79 -5.71
CA PRO A 170 -11.59 18.41 -6.90
C PRO A 170 -10.13 18.88 -6.78
N GLY A 171 -9.21 18.11 -7.36
CA GLY A 171 -7.86 18.61 -7.60
C GLY A 171 -7.91 19.77 -8.59
N PHE A 172 -7.24 20.86 -8.26
CA PHE A 172 -7.22 22.06 -9.08
C PHE A 172 -5.80 22.50 -9.35
N HIS A 173 -5.26 22.09 -10.49
CA HIS A 173 -3.94 22.52 -10.93
C HIS A 173 -4.11 23.43 -12.14
N PRO A 174 -4.17 24.77 -11.95
CA PRO A 174 -4.37 25.68 -13.07
C PRO A 174 -3.23 25.50 -14.06
N ALA A 175 -3.54 25.61 -15.35
CA ALA A 175 -2.51 25.70 -16.37
C ALA A 175 -1.62 26.90 -16.03
N SER A 176 -0.41 26.61 -15.56
CA SER A 176 0.55 27.61 -15.12
C SER A 176 1.82 27.44 -15.94
N ASP A 177 2.61 28.52 -16.06
CA ASP A 177 3.91 28.46 -16.72
C ASP A 177 4.89 27.51 -16.02
N LYS A 178 4.60 27.15 -14.76
CA LYS A 178 5.36 26.17 -14.01
C LYS A 178 4.82 24.77 -14.30
N PRO A 179 5.65 23.86 -14.83
CA PRO A 179 5.24 22.48 -15.01
C PRO A 179 4.94 21.82 -13.66
N PRO A 180 4.10 20.78 -13.63
CA PRO A 180 3.88 19.98 -12.43
C PRO A 180 5.21 19.52 -11.80
N PRO A 181 5.34 19.52 -10.47
CA PRO A 181 6.56 19.08 -9.82
C PRO A 181 6.92 17.64 -10.22
N ARG A 182 8.17 17.44 -10.66
CA ARG A 182 8.65 16.12 -11.10
C ARG A 182 8.48 15.05 -10.03
N ILE A 183 8.69 15.41 -8.76
CA ILE A 183 8.52 14.50 -7.63
C ILE A 183 7.08 13.97 -7.50
N VAL A 184 6.08 14.75 -7.92
CA VAL A 184 4.67 14.33 -7.86
C VAL A 184 4.32 13.42 -9.04
N ILE A 185 4.66 13.87 -10.26
CA ILE A 185 4.21 13.20 -11.49
C ILE A 185 5.08 12.00 -11.86
N ASN A 186 6.40 12.10 -11.68
CA ASN A 186 7.34 11.03 -12.04
C ASN A 186 7.94 10.33 -10.83
N GLY A 187 7.86 10.95 -9.65
CA GLY A 187 8.67 10.53 -8.51
C GLY A 187 10.16 10.74 -8.77
N ALA A 188 10.98 9.95 -8.10
CA ALA A 188 12.41 9.83 -8.33
C ALA A 188 12.81 8.35 -8.26
N PRO A 189 12.68 7.60 -9.37
CA PRO A 189 12.87 6.15 -9.40
C PRO A 189 14.25 5.70 -8.90
N LEU A 190 15.31 6.45 -9.21
CA LEU A 190 16.68 6.16 -8.72
C LEU A 190 16.80 6.29 -7.19
N ARG A 191 15.90 7.05 -6.56
CA ARG A 191 15.76 7.13 -5.10
C ARG A 191 14.62 6.26 -4.59
N ASN A 192 14.06 5.33 -5.38
CA ASN A 192 12.88 4.52 -5.02
C ASN A 192 11.68 5.35 -4.57
N ILE A 193 11.48 6.52 -5.17
CA ILE A 193 10.27 7.33 -4.96
C ILE A 193 9.38 7.13 -6.18
N ALA A 194 8.25 6.46 -5.99
CA ALA A 194 7.24 6.30 -7.04
C ALA A 194 6.45 7.59 -7.26
N PRO A 195 5.83 7.79 -8.45
CA PRO A 195 4.81 8.82 -8.66
C PRO A 195 3.71 8.76 -7.60
N CYS A 196 3.34 9.90 -7.02
CA CYS A 196 2.35 9.96 -5.94
C CYS A 196 0.97 9.43 -6.41
N GLY A 197 0.60 9.76 -7.65
CA GLY A 197 -0.66 9.35 -8.28
C GLY A 197 -0.83 7.83 -8.44
N SER A 198 0.24 7.04 -8.40
CA SER A 198 0.19 5.57 -8.49
C SER A 198 -0.49 4.89 -7.28
N CYS A 199 -0.63 5.62 -6.17
CA CYS A 199 -1.28 5.15 -4.95
C CYS A 199 -2.37 6.10 -4.46
N HIS A 200 -2.26 7.39 -4.75
CA HIS A 200 -3.15 8.45 -4.26
C HIS A 200 -4.08 9.02 -5.34
N GLY A 201 -4.07 8.48 -6.57
CA GLY A 201 -4.85 8.98 -7.70
C GLY A 201 -6.34 8.60 -7.66
N VAL A 202 -7.14 9.17 -8.56
CA VAL A 202 -8.59 8.82 -8.68
C VAL A 202 -8.76 7.40 -9.22
N LEU A 203 -8.07 7.10 -10.33
CA LEU A 203 -8.21 5.86 -11.11
C LEU A 203 -7.42 4.70 -10.48
N ASP A 204 -6.15 4.96 -10.14
CA ASP A 204 -5.25 3.97 -9.56
C ASP A 204 -4.95 4.32 -8.09
N ASN A 205 -5.97 4.21 -7.21
CA ASN A 205 -5.75 4.31 -5.76
C ASN A 205 -5.46 2.94 -5.15
N LYS A 206 -4.50 2.93 -4.22
CA LYS A 206 -4.31 1.80 -3.33
C LYS A 206 -5.31 1.90 -2.18
N THR A 207 -6.02 0.82 -1.86
CA THR A 207 -6.99 0.84 -0.76
C THR A 207 -6.33 1.31 0.54
N GLY A 208 -6.99 2.24 1.24
CA GLY A 208 -6.47 2.84 2.47
C GLY A 208 -5.46 3.98 2.25
N SER A 209 -5.02 4.23 1.02
CA SER A 209 -4.32 5.47 0.68
C SER A 209 -5.33 6.63 0.68
N PRO A 210 -5.02 7.75 1.35
CA PRO A 210 -5.91 8.89 1.36
C PRO A 210 -5.87 9.65 0.04
N TRP A 211 -6.99 10.29 -0.27
CA TRP A 211 -7.09 11.40 -1.21
C TRP A 211 -6.26 12.60 -0.75
N LEU A 212 -5.40 13.12 -1.62
CA LEU A 212 -4.48 14.23 -1.31
C LEU A 212 -4.94 15.58 -1.87
N GLU A 213 -5.68 15.60 -2.97
CA GLU A 213 -6.07 16.84 -3.65
C GLU A 213 -6.95 17.72 -2.76
N GLY A 214 -6.63 19.00 -2.71
CA GLY A 214 -7.28 20.01 -1.89
C GLY A 214 -6.94 19.93 -0.40
N GLN A 215 -6.01 19.07 0.04
CA GLN A 215 -5.58 19.06 1.44
C GLN A 215 -4.75 20.32 1.79
N PRO A 216 -4.84 20.88 3.00
CA PRO A 216 -4.02 22.03 3.37
C PRO A 216 -2.51 21.75 3.24
N ALA A 217 -1.75 22.67 2.66
CA ALA A 217 -0.31 22.51 2.43
C ALA A 217 0.44 22.24 3.74
N ALA A 218 0.09 22.96 4.80
CA ALA A 218 0.66 22.77 6.14
C ALA A 218 0.44 21.34 6.65
N TYR A 219 -0.75 20.77 6.45
CA TYR A 219 -1.04 19.39 6.82
C TYR A 219 -0.21 18.40 6.02
N VAL A 220 -0.20 18.51 4.69
CA VAL A 220 0.53 17.57 3.80
C VAL A 220 2.03 17.60 4.12
N LYS A 221 2.62 18.79 4.23
CA LYS A 221 4.01 19.00 4.62
C LYS A 221 4.31 18.34 5.96
N ALA A 222 3.50 18.61 6.99
CA ALA A 222 3.68 18.03 8.32
C ALA A 222 3.59 16.49 8.30
N GLN A 223 2.68 15.91 7.50
CA GLN A 223 2.58 14.45 7.39
C GLN A 223 3.81 13.83 6.71
N LEU A 224 4.29 14.43 5.61
CA LEU A 224 5.49 13.97 4.92
C LEU A 224 6.72 14.04 5.83
N GLN A 225 6.89 15.15 6.56
CA GLN A 225 7.97 15.30 7.55
C GLN A 225 7.86 14.29 8.70
N ALA A 226 6.64 14.02 9.19
CA ALA A 226 6.43 13.02 10.23
C ALA A 226 6.75 11.60 9.75
N PHE A 227 6.46 11.27 8.49
CA PHE A 227 6.89 9.99 7.90
C PHE A 227 8.41 9.95 7.68
N ALA A 228 9.01 11.02 7.18
CA ALA A 228 10.45 11.09 6.91
C ALA A 228 11.29 10.91 8.18
N SER A 229 10.88 11.55 9.28
CA SER A 229 11.51 11.43 10.61
C SER A 229 11.16 10.13 11.34
N GLY A 230 10.15 9.40 10.89
CA GLY A 230 9.63 8.23 11.59
C GLY A 230 8.76 8.58 12.82
N ALA A 231 8.43 9.85 13.06
CA ALA A 231 7.45 10.24 14.08
C ALA A 231 6.05 9.67 13.81
N ARG A 232 5.69 9.49 12.53
CA ARG A 232 4.48 8.79 12.09
C ARG A 232 4.87 7.44 11.47
N ARG A 233 4.40 6.34 12.06
CA ARG A 233 4.77 4.95 11.67
C ARG A 233 3.58 4.06 11.33
N ASN A 234 2.38 4.64 11.25
CA ASN A 234 1.14 3.90 11.04
C ASN A 234 0.88 3.51 9.57
N ASP A 235 1.87 3.63 8.69
CA ASP A 235 1.77 3.27 7.29
C ASP A 235 1.94 1.76 7.06
N ILE A 236 1.09 1.20 6.20
CA ILE A 236 1.12 -0.23 5.87
C ILE A 236 2.41 -0.53 5.12
N SER A 237 3.16 -1.54 5.58
CA SER A 237 4.43 -1.97 4.97
C SER A 237 5.46 -0.85 4.80
N GLN A 238 5.44 0.17 5.67
CA GLN A 238 6.37 1.31 5.64
C GLN A 238 6.36 2.12 4.33
N GLN A 239 5.28 2.05 3.55
CA GLN A 239 5.23 2.63 2.21
C GLN A 239 5.53 4.14 2.22
N MET A 240 4.84 4.90 3.08
CA MET A 240 5.05 6.35 3.15
C MET A 240 6.37 6.72 3.81
N ARG A 241 6.83 5.97 4.81
CA ARG A 241 8.16 6.20 5.40
C ARG A 241 9.29 5.89 4.42
N ASN A 242 9.14 4.89 3.57
CA ASN A 242 10.11 4.56 2.50
C ASN A 242 10.19 5.67 1.45
N VAL A 243 9.04 6.27 1.09
CA VAL A 243 8.97 7.41 0.18
C VAL A 243 9.53 8.68 0.82
N ALA A 244 8.95 9.11 1.94
CA ALA A 244 9.20 10.43 2.51
C ALA A 244 10.65 10.62 3.00
N ARG A 245 11.27 9.58 3.59
CA ARG A 245 12.66 9.69 4.09
C ARG A 245 13.71 9.93 3.01
N ARG A 246 13.33 9.75 1.74
CA ARG A 246 14.22 9.91 0.59
C ARG A 246 13.96 11.20 -0.18
N MET A 247 12.91 11.95 0.17
CA MET A 247 12.59 13.25 -0.43
C MET A 247 13.49 14.34 0.17
N THR A 248 13.78 15.38 -0.61
CA THR A 248 14.42 16.60 -0.08
C THR A 248 13.38 17.51 0.58
N PRO A 249 13.79 18.49 1.42
CA PRO A 249 12.87 19.47 1.96
C PRO A 249 12.09 20.24 0.88
N GLU A 250 12.76 20.62 -0.20
CA GLU A 250 12.16 21.35 -1.33
C GLU A 250 11.11 20.49 -2.05
N GLU A 251 11.35 19.18 -2.17
CA GLU A 251 10.42 18.24 -2.78
C GLU A 251 9.17 18.00 -1.92
N ILE A 252 9.33 17.99 -0.59
CA ILE A 252 8.21 17.95 0.35
C ILE A 252 7.35 19.20 0.19
N ASP A 253 7.99 20.37 0.07
CA ASP A 253 7.29 21.64 -0.10
C ASP A 253 6.54 21.69 -1.44
N GLN A 254 7.19 21.29 -2.54
CA GLN A 254 6.57 21.19 -3.86
C GLN A 254 5.36 20.24 -3.85
N ALA A 255 5.46 19.08 -3.21
CA ALA A 255 4.34 18.13 -3.13
C ALA A 255 3.19 18.68 -2.29
N ALA A 256 3.48 19.36 -1.17
CA ALA A 256 2.49 19.97 -0.31
C ALA A 256 1.74 21.12 -1.00
N GLU A 257 2.48 22.02 -1.68
CA GLU A 257 1.91 23.11 -2.45
C GLU A 257 1.08 22.61 -3.63
N TRP A 258 1.58 21.60 -4.34
CA TRP A 258 0.84 20.97 -5.42
C TRP A 258 -0.52 20.47 -4.94
N TYR A 259 -0.55 19.57 -3.96
CA TYR A 259 -1.82 18.99 -3.51
C TYR A 259 -2.77 19.96 -2.79
N ALA A 260 -2.26 21.10 -2.32
CA ALA A 260 -3.07 22.15 -1.71
C ALA A 260 -3.69 23.13 -2.71
N SER A 261 -3.33 23.03 -3.99
CA SER A 261 -3.81 23.92 -5.03
C SER A 261 -5.34 23.88 -5.10
N GLN A 262 -5.94 25.07 -4.98
CA GLN A 262 -7.38 25.30 -5.05
C GLN A 262 -7.63 26.66 -5.73
N PRO A 263 -8.78 26.85 -6.37
CA PRO A 263 -9.13 28.15 -6.93
C PRO A 263 -9.10 29.20 -5.80
N SER A 264 -8.50 30.36 -6.07
CA SER A 264 -8.67 31.50 -5.16
C SER A 264 -10.17 31.79 -5.01
N THR A 265 -10.65 32.06 -3.80
CA THR A 265 -12.08 32.23 -3.46
C THR A 265 -12.77 33.43 -4.15
N ASN A 266 -12.17 34.03 -5.18
CA ASN A 266 -12.71 35.11 -5.99
C ASN A 266 -13.40 34.63 -7.28
N VAL A 267 -13.91 33.39 -7.32
CA VAL A 267 -14.87 32.98 -8.36
C VAL A 267 -16.29 33.17 -7.82
N HIS A 268 -16.65 34.43 -7.59
CA HIS A 268 -18.06 34.80 -7.50
C HIS A 268 -18.64 34.77 -8.93
N THR A 269 -19.60 33.87 -9.14
CA THR A 269 -20.77 34.02 -10.03
C THR A 269 -20.54 34.69 -11.39
N LYS A 270 -20.61 33.87 -12.45
CA LYS A 270 -21.38 34.24 -13.63
C LYS A 270 -22.19 33.04 -14.10
#